data_AF-A0A6B9Z3S6-F1
#
_entry.id   AF-A0A6B9Z3S6-F1
#
_cell.length_a   1.000
_cell.length_b   1.000
_cell.length_c   1.000
_cell.angle_alpha   90.00
_cell.angle_beta   90.00
_cell.angle_gamma   90.00
#
_symmetry.space_group_name_H-M   'P 1'
#
loop_
_entity.id
_entity.type
_entity.pdbx_description
1 polymer ?
#
loop_
_entity_poly.entity_id
_entity_poly.type
_entity_poly.pdbx_seq_one_letter_code
_entity_poly.pdbx_strand_id
1 'polypeptide(L)' 'MPSTVIAHIGYDAETKKLTIVYVSGHTYVYHSVPETVYKDLKASRVKGRYLRFFVKDKYLFEKIASPVPIDTSPAT' A
#
# COMPACT_ATOMS: atom_id res chain seq x y z
N MET A 1 -21.28 -6.90 2.77
CA MET A 1 -20.01 -7.56 2.43
C MET A 1 -18.90 -6.52 2.35
N PRO A 2 -17.94 -6.47 3.29
CA PRO A 2 -16.77 -5.62 3.15
C PRO A 2 -15.77 -6.34 2.24
N SER A 3 -15.94 -6.21 0.92
CA SER A 3 -15.05 -6.78 -0.09
C SER A 3 -13.71 -6.03 -0.05
N THR A 4 -12.90 -6.36 0.94
CA THR A 4 -11.65 -5.65 1.20
C THR A 4 -10.56 -6.37 0.44
N VAL A 5 -10.27 -5.88 -0.77
CA VAL A 5 -9.15 -6.35 -1.62
C VAL A 5 -7.78 -6.11 -0.98
N ILE A 6 -7.75 -5.50 0.21
CA ILE A 6 -6.56 -5.13 0.98
C ILE A 6 -6.37 -6.17 2.09
N ALA A 7 -5.23 -6.85 2.07
CA ALA A 7 -4.80 -7.77 3.12
C ALA A 7 -4.19 -7.02 4.30
N HIS A 8 -3.37 -6.00 4.04
CA HIS A 8 -2.66 -5.25 5.07
C HIS A 8 -2.49 -3.77 4.68
N ILE A 9 -2.53 -2.89 5.67
CA ILE A 9 -2.30 -1.45 5.52
C ILE A 9 -1.25 -1.02 6.56
N GLY A 10 -0.09 -0.59 6.09
CA GLY A 10 0.95 0.04 6.89
C GLY A 10 1.02 1.54 6.58
N TYR A 11 1.37 2.35 7.58
CA TYR A 11 1.61 3.77 7.40
C TYR A 11 2.81 4.21 8.23
N ASP A 12 3.69 4.97 7.61
CA ASP A 12 4.84 5.60 8.23
C ASP A 12 4.63 7.12 8.23
N ALA A 13 4.48 7.70 9.42
CA ALA A 13 4.25 9.12 9.61
C ALA A 13 5.51 9.97 9.42
N GLU A 14 6.69 9.40 9.64
CA GLU A 14 7.97 10.10 9.49
C GLU A 14 8.26 10.33 8.00
N THR A 15 8.08 9.28 7.20
CA THR A 15 8.32 9.36 5.74
C THR A 15 7.07 9.66 4.93
N LYS A 16 5.89 9.77 5.57
CA LYS A 16 4.58 9.97 4.92
C LYS A 16 4.30 8.91 3.85
N LYS A 17 4.68 7.66 4.12
CA LYS A 17 4.51 6.53 3.21
C LYS A 17 3.35 5.66 3.64
N LEU A 18 2.45 5.37 2.70
CA LEU A 18 1.33 4.46 2.91
C LEU A 18 1.56 3.17 2.13
N THR A 19 1.73 2.06 2.85
CA THR A 19 1.97 0.74 2.28
C THR A 19 0.68 -0.06 2.28
N ILE A 20 0.31 -0.59 1.11
CA ILE A 20 -0.91 -1.36 0.92
C ILE A 20 -0.57 -2.70 0.30
N VAL A 21 -0.86 -3.76 1.05
CA VAL A 21 -0.72 -5.13 0.58
C VAL A 21 -2.10 -5.62 0.17
N TYR A 22 -2.22 -6.01 -1.09
CA TYR A 22 -3.46 -6.59 -1.62
C TYR A 22 -3.52 -8.08 -1.31
N VAL A 23 -4.73 -8.62 -1.20
CA VAL A 23 -4.96 -10.07 -1.02
C VAL A 23 -4.38 -10.92 -2.15
N SER A 24 -4.15 -10.33 -3.32
CA SER A 24 -3.45 -10.96 -4.44
C SER A 24 -1.93 -11.08 -4.26
N GLY A 25 -1.37 -10.57 -3.16
CA GLY A 25 0.07 -10.57 -2.88
C GLY A 25 0.85 -9.40 -3.50
N HIS A 26 0.18 -8.44 -4.14
CA HIS A 26 0.85 -7.23 -4.65
C HIS A 26 0.97 -6.18 -3.55
N THR A 27 2.14 -5.56 -3.43
CA THR A 27 2.37 -4.45 -2.50
C THR A 27 2.48 -3.15 -3.26
N TYR A 28 1.81 -2.11 -2.78
CA TYR A 28 1.86 -0.76 -3.33
C TYR A 28 2.28 0.20 -2.22
N VAL A 29 3.26 1.04 -2.50
CA VAL A 29 3.72 2.08 -1.58
C VAL A 29 3.39 3.43 -2.18
N TYR A 30 2.57 4.20 -1.48
CA TYR A 30 2.19 5.56 -1.84
C TYR A 30 3.06 6.55 -1.08
N HIS A 31 3.61 7.54 -1.77
CA HIS A 31 4.49 8.56 -1.20
C HIS A 31 3.74 9.88 -0.99
N SER A 32 4.21 10.69 -0.04
CA SER A 32 3.64 12.00 0.29
C SER A 32 2.19 11.93 0.77
N VAL A 33 1.79 10.83 1.41
CA VAL A 33 0.44 10.63 1.95
C VAL A 33 0.38 11.20 3.37
N PRO A 34 -0.48 12.21 3.64
CA PRO A 34 -0.63 12.75 4.99
C PRO A 34 -1.35 11.76 5.91
N GLU A 35 -1.06 11.82 7.21
CA GLU A 35 -1.60 10.91 8.22
C GLU A 35 -3.14 10.97 8.29
N THR A 36 -3.72 12.13 7.99
CA THR A 36 -5.18 12.31 7.90
C THR A 36 -5.81 11.35 6.89
N VAL A 37 -5.19 11.18 5.71
CA VAL A 37 -5.66 10.24 4.68
C VAL A 37 -5.55 8.80 5.16
N TYR A 38 -4.49 8.44 5.90
CA TYR A 38 -4.38 7.11 6.51
C TYR A 38 -5.49 6.87 7.55
N LYS A 39 -5.74 7.84 8.44
CA LYS A 39 -6.79 7.77 9.46
C LYS A 39 -8.17 7.62 8.81
N ASP A 40 -8.47 8.41 7.79
CA ASP A 40 -9.71 8.34 7.01
C ASP A 40 -9.86 6.99 6.30
N LEU A 41 -8.79 6.47 5.70
CA LEU A 41 -8.79 5.18 5.03
C LEU A 41 -9.00 4.03 6.01
N LYS A 42 -8.41 4.12 7.21
CA LYS A 42 -8.58 3.15 8.30
C LYS A 42 -10.03 3.15 8.80
N ALA A 43 -10.60 4.33 9.04
CA ALA A 43 -11.97 4.53 9.52
C ALA A 43 -13.05 4.20 8.47
N SER A 44 -12.74 4.36 7.18
CA SER A 44 -13.71 4.13 6.09
C SER A 44 -14.13 2.67 5.98
N ARG A 45 -15.44 2.41 5.92
CA ARG A 45 -16.00 1.06 5.70
C ARG A 45 -15.86 0.58 4.24
N VAL A 46 -15.58 1.48 3.29
CA VAL A 46 -15.50 1.18 1.85
C VAL A 46 -14.13 1.55 1.28
N LYS A 47 -13.10 0.88 1.81
CA LYS A 47 -11.68 1.15 1.56
C LYS A 47 -11.30 1.12 0.07
N GLY A 48 -11.86 0.17 -0.69
CA GLY A 48 -11.56 0.02 -2.13
C GLY A 48 -12.02 1.18 -3.00
N ARG A 49 -13.16 1.82 -2.67
CA ARG A 49 -13.64 3.01 -3.41
C ARG A 49 -12.78 4.23 -3.08
N TYR A 50 -12.43 4.41 -1.80
CA TYR A 50 -11.58 5.52 -1.36
C TYR A 50 -10.20 5.46 -2.04
N LEU A 51 -9.55 4.30 -2.07
CA LEU A 51 -8.25 4.13 -2.73
C LEU A 51 -8.27 4.49 -4.21
N ARG A 52 -9.28 4.01 -4.94
CA ARG A 52 -9.38 4.24 -6.37
C ARG A 52 -9.55 5.72 -6.72
N PHE A 53 -10.35 6.46 -5.96
CA PHE A 53 -10.67 7.85 -6.27
C PHE A 53 -9.78 8.88 -5.57
N PHE A 54 -9.37 8.62 -4.33
CA PHE A 54 -8.65 9.60 -3.51
C PHE A 54 -7.15 9.36 -3.42
N VAL A 55 -6.69 8.14 -3.69
CA VAL A 55 -5.27 7.79 -3.50
C VAL A 55 -4.56 7.57 -4.83
N LYS A 56 -5.13 6.74 -5.71
CA LYS A 56 -4.47 6.32 -6.96
C LYS A 56 -4.15 7.45 -7.94
N ASP A 57 -5.03 8.44 -8.06
CA ASP A 57 -4.83 9.59 -8.96
C ASP A 57 -4.12 10.79 -8.28
N LYS A 58 -4.06 10.82 -6.94
CA LYS A 58 -3.54 11.98 -6.20
C LYS A 58 -2.11 11.82 -5.70
N TYR A 59 -1.64 10.59 -5.53
CA TYR A 59 -0.34 10.32 -4.93
C TYR A 59 0.49 9.42 -5.82
N LEU A 60 1.77 9.72 -5.89
CA LEU A 60 2.75 8.86 -6.54
C LEU A 60 2.80 7.53 -5.80
N PHE A 61 2.73 6.45 -6.56
CA PHE A 61 2.74 5.11 -6.02
C PHE A 61 3.71 4.23 -6.77
N GLU A 62 4.36 3.35 -6.01
CA GLU A 62 5.25 2.33 -6.54
C GLU A 62 4.66 0.96 -6.27
N LYS A 63 4.60 0.13 -7.32
CA LYS A 63 4.22 -1.27 -7.16
C LYS A 63 5.47 -2.07 -6.85
N ILE A 64 5.56 -2.56 -5.63
CA ILE A 64 6.58 -3.51 -5.22
C ILE A 64 6.02 -4.90 -5.56
N ALA A 65 6.42 -5.44 -6.71
CA ALA A 65 6.31 -6.87 -6.94
C ALA A 65 7.25 -7.53 -5.92
N SER A 66 6.73 -8.44 -5.10
CA SER A 66 7.43 -9.06 -3.97
C SER A 66 8.92 -9.30 -4.28
N PRO A 67 9.85 -8.86 -3.41
CA PRO A 67 11.24 -9.27 -3.56
C PRO A 67 11.27 -10.77 -3.24
N VAL A 68 11.36 -11.62 -4.26
CA VAL A 68 11.91 -12.96 -4.07
C VAL A 68 13.42 -12.75 -4.10
N PRO A 69 14.13 -12.96 -2.97
CA PRO A 69 15.58 -12.96 -2.99
C PRO A 69 16.03 -14.21 -3.75
N ILE A 70 16.60 -14.04 -4.93
CA ILE A 70 17.52 -15.04 -5.47
C ILE A 70 18.92 -14.54 -5.15
N ASP A 71 19.39 -14.97 -3.98
CA ASP A 71 20.79 -15.28 -3.76
C ASP A 71 21.27 -16.17 -4.93
N THR A 72 21.99 -15.57 -5.88
CA THR A 72 22.93 -16.32 -6.72
C THR A 72 24.29 -15.66 -6.60
N SER A 73 24.85 -15.73 -5.40
CA SER A 73 26.30 -15.75 -5.22
C SER A 73 26.75 -17.21 -5.30
N PRO A 74 27.40 -17.67 -6.38
CA PRO A 74 28.26 -18.82 -6.27
C PRO A 74 29.56 -18.33 -5.63
N ALA A 75 29.72 -18.62 -4.35
CA ALA A 75 31.05 -18.71 -3.77
C ALA A 75 31.73 -19.94 -4.39
N THR A 76 32.70 -19.73 -5.27
CA THR A 76 33.99 -20.45 -5.40
C THR A 76 34.77 -19.85 -6.56
#